data_AF-A0A445MCW4-F1
#
_entry.id   AF-A0A445MCW4-F1
#
_cell.length_a   1.000
_cell.length_b   1.000
_cell.length_c   1.000
_cell.angle_alpha   90.00
_cell.angle_beta   90.00
_cell.angle_gamma   90.00
#
_symmetry.space_group_name_H-M   'P 1'
#
loop_
_entity.id
_entity.type
_entity.pdbx_description
1 polymer ?
#
loop_
_entity_poly.entity_id
_entity_poly.type
_entity_poly.pdbx_seq_one_letter_code
_entity_poly.pdbx_strand_id
1 'polypeptide(L)'
;MVCLNWLLSEEPLDLETELTLGFLDHLLLGTPASPLRRILLESGLGDAIVGGGIEDELLQPQFSVGLKGVSEDDIHKVEELIMETLKSLAEEGFAPEAVEASMNTIEFSLRENNTDKASHDEAVEKEILDKVKSSMTKEDLAELARATQELRLKQETPDPPEALRSIPSLSLQDIPRKPIHVPTEVSL
;
A
#
# COMPACT_ATOMS: atom_id res chain seq x y z
N MET A 1 -12.73 12.99 -14.07
CA MET A 1 -12.13 11.67 -13.76
C MET A 1 -13.17 10.63 -14.07
N VAL A 2 -12.78 9.55 -14.75
CA VAL A 2 -13.66 8.41 -15.00
C VAL A 2 -12.91 7.13 -14.61
N CYS A 3 -13.61 6.16 -14.04
CA CYS A 3 -13.05 4.90 -13.61
C CYS A 3 -14.10 3.81 -13.74
N LEU A 4 -13.70 2.67 -14.29
CA LEU A 4 -14.49 1.45 -14.28
C LEU A 4 -13.97 0.53 -13.18
N ASN A 5 -14.89 -0.18 -12.54
CA ASN A 5 -14.59 -1.02 -11.39
C ASN A 5 -15.38 -2.33 -11.55
N TRP A 6 -14.71 -3.44 -11.30
CA TRP A 6 -15.29 -4.77 -11.31
C TRP A 6 -15.05 -5.46 -9.99
N LEU A 7 -16.09 -6.08 -9.45
CA LEU A 7 -15.98 -7.08 -8.40
C LEU A 7 -15.65 -8.41 -9.07
N LEU A 8 -14.50 -9.00 -8.73
CA LEU A 8 -13.97 -10.15 -9.46
C LEU A 8 -14.57 -11.48 -9.00
N SER A 9 -14.97 -11.57 -7.73
CA SER A 9 -15.59 -12.77 -7.17
C SER A 9 -16.51 -12.46 -5.99
N GLU A 10 -17.53 -13.30 -5.81
CA GLU A 10 -18.36 -13.34 -4.59
C GLU A 10 -17.81 -14.30 -3.53
N GLU A 11 -17.06 -15.32 -3.95
CA GLU A 11 -16.46 -16.32 -3.08
C GLU A 11 -14.94 -16.10 -2.94
N PRO A 12 -14.31 -16.56 -1.85
CA PRO A 12 -12.87 -16.53 -1.71
C PRO A 12 -12.20 -17.23 -2.90
N LEU A 13 -11.21 -16.56 -3.50
CA LEU A 13 -10.45 -17.14 -4.59
C LEU A 13 -9.51 -18.23 -4.06
N ASP A 14 -9.24 -19.24 -4.88
CA ASP A 14 -8.15 -20.15 -4.59
C ASP A 14 -6.79 -19.46 -4.83
N LEU A 15 -5.76 -19.97 -4.18
CA LEU A 15 -4.42 -19.37 -4.19
C LEU A 15 -3.83 -19.26 -5.62
N GLU A 16 -4.15 -20.20 -6.50
CA GLU A 16 -3.66 -20.16 -7.89
C GLU A 16 -4.32 -18.99 -8.64
N THR A 17 -5.63 -18.80 -8.44
CA THR A 17 -6.36 -17.67 -9.02
C THR A 17 -5.89 -16.32 -8.45
N GLU A 18 -5.66 -16.20 -7.14
CA GLU A 18 -5.12 -14.97 -6.53
C GLU A 18 -3.75 -14.58 -7.14
N LEU A 19 -2.83 -15.54 -7.21
CA LEU A 19 -1.52 -15.32 -7.83
C LEU A 19 -1.64 -14.96 -9.32
N THR A 20 -2.57 -15.60 -10.03
CA THR A 20 -2.83 -15.32 -11.45
C THR A 20 -3.36 -13.92 -11.65
N LEU A 21 -4.22 -13.43 -10.75
CA LEU A 21 -4.72 -12.06 -10.77
C LEU A 21 -3.58 -11.07 -10.53
N GLY A 22 -2.76 -11.25 -9.50
CA GLY A 22 -1.60 -10.36 -9.29
C GLY A 22 -0.63 -10.34 -10.48
N PHE A 23 -0.44 -11.48 -11.14
CA PHE A 23 0.32 -11.58 -12.37
C PHE A 23 -0.34 -10.82 -13.54
N LEU A 24 -1.65 -10.98 -13.71
CA LEU A 24 -2.44 -10.30 -14.73
C LEU A 24 -2.44 -8.78 -14.53
N ASP A 25 -2.52 -8.31 -13.29
CA ASP A 25 -2.44 -6.89 -12.95
C ASP A 25 -1.11 -6.28 -13.42
N HIS A 26 0.00 -6.93 -13.09
CA HIS A 26 1.32 -6.49 -13.55
C HIS A 26 1.43 -6.49 -15.08
N LEU A 27 0.86 -7.51 -15.73
CA LEU A 27 0.80 -7.56 -17.19
C LEU A 27 0.01 -6.38 -17.77
N LEU A 28 -1.13 -6.02 -17.19
CA LEU A 28 -2.01 -4.95 -17.69
C LEU A 28 -1.46 -3.55 -17.40
N LEU A 29 -0.91 -3.33 -16.21
CA LEU A 29 -0.64 -1.99 -15.67
C LEU A 29 0.75 -1.80 -15.03
N GLY A 30 1.48 -2.89 -14.75
CA GLY A 30 2.71 -2.90 -13.95
C GLY A 30 3.85 -2.05 -14.51
N THR A 31 3.98 -1.96 -15.84
CA THR A 31 5.05 -1.20 -16.51
C THR A 31 4.50 -0.19 -17.51
N PRO A 32 5.27 0.85 -17.90
CA PRO A 32 4.86 1.74 -18.99
C PRO A 32 4.62 1.04 -20.34
N ALA A 33 5.18 -0.15 -20.55
CA ALA A 33 4.98 -0.96 -21.75
C ALA A 33 3.75 -1.88 -21.66
N SER A 34 3.18 -2.07 -20.47
CA SER A 34 1.99 -2.87 -20.25
C SER A 34 0.83 -2.33 -21.08
N PRO A 35 0.12 -3.17 -21.85
CA PRO A 35 -0.74 -2.74 -22.95
C PRO A 35 -1.85 -1.79 -22.50
N LEU A 36 -2.59 -2.11 -21.45
CA LEU A 36 -3.69 -1.27 -20.97
C LEU A 36 -3.17 0.08 -20.48
N ARG A 37 -2.07 0.09 -19.70
CA ARG A 37 -1.44 1.33 -19.25
C ARG A 37 -0.92 2.18 -20.40
N ARG A 38 -0.22 1.57 -21.34
CA ARG A 38 0.35 2.25 -22.51
C ARG A 38 -0.75 2.90 -23.35
N ILE A 39 -1.77 2.12 -23.71
CA ILE A 39 -2.88 2.58 -24.56
C ILE A 39 -3.62 3.74 -23.90
N LEU A 40 -3.91 3.65 -22.60
CA LEU A 40 -4.61 4.72 -21.88
C LEU A 40 -3.80 6.02 -21.83
N LEU A 41 -2.49 5.95 -21.57
CA LEU A 41 -1.64 7.14 -21.52
C LEU A 41 -1.37 7.73 -22.92
N GLU A 42 -1.21 6.88 -23.94
CA GLU A 42 -0.99 7.31 -25.33
C GLU A 42 -2.26 7.88 -25.99
N SER A 43 -3.45 7.56 -25.46
CA SER A 43 -4.72 8.07 -25.98
C SER A 43 -4.86 9.60 -25.93
N GLY A 44 -4.17 10.25 -25.00
CA GLY A 44 -4.28 11.69 -24.76
C GLY A 44 -5.64 12.12 -24.19
N LEU A 45 -6.49 11.19 -23.76
CA LEU A 45 -7.83 11.47 -23.21
C LEU A 45 -7.79 11.95 -21.75
N GLY A 46 -6.64 11.85 -21.07
CA GLY A 46 -6.47 12.29 -19.69
C GLY A 46 -5.00 12.44 -19.30
N ASP A 47 -4.77 12.93 -18.07
CA ASP A 47 -3.44 13.30 -17.58
C ASP A 47 -2.69 12.13 -16.94
N ALA A 48 -3.40 11.22 -16.28
CA ALA A 48 -2.81 10.03 -15.67
C ALA A 48 -3.84 8.95 -15.37
N ILE A 49 -3.35 7.72 -15.20
CA ILE A 49 -4.14 6.55 -14.79
C ILE A 49 -4.58 6.67 -13.33
N VAL A 50 -5.80 6.18 -13.05
CA VAL A 50 -6.39 6.00 -11.71
C VAL A 50 -7.01 4.60 -11.61
N GLY A 51 -7.43 4.21 -10.41
CA GLY A 51 -8.09 2.91 -10.14
C GLY A 51 -7.18 1.91 -9.44
N GLY A 52 -5.88 1.95 -9.71
CA GLY A 52 -4.88 1.18 -8.96
C GLY A 52 -4.69 -0.26 -9.41
N GLY A 53 -5.55 -0.79 -10.29
CA GLY A 53 -5.47 -2.16 -10.76
C GLY A 53 -6.26 -3.12 -9.87
N ILE A 54 -5.70 -4.29 -9.61
CA ILE A 54 -6.28 -5.29 -8.70
C ILE A 54 -6.03 -4.92 -7.25
N GLU A 55 -7.09 -4.97 -6.46
CA GLU A 55 -7.10 -4.75 -5.02
C GLU A 55 -7.73 -5.98 -4.35
N ASP A 56 -6.93 -6.68 -3.55
CA ASP A 56 -7.25 -7.98 -2.94
C ASP A 56 -7.15 -7.96 -1.39
N GLU A 57 -6.89 -6.81 -0.77
CA GLU A 57 -6.83 -6.69 0.70
C GLU A 57 -8.22 -6.67 1.37
N LEU A 58 -9.30 -6.61 0.58
CA LEU A 58 -10.69 -6.67 1.05
C LEU A 58 -11.29 -8.07 0.88
N LEU A 59 -12.46 -8.30 1.50
CA LEU A 59 -13.15 -9.60 1.45
C LEU A 59 -13.37 -10.12 0.01
N GLN A 60 -13.67 -9.20 -0.90
CA GLN A 60 -13.91 -9.52 -2.30
C GLN A 60 -12.93 -8.72 -3.16
N PRO A 61 -12.13 -9.38 -4.02
CA PRO A 61 -11.16 -8.69 -4.85
C PRO A 61 -11.86 -7.86 -5.91
N GLN A 62 -11.30 -6.68 -6.19
CA GLN A 62 -11.80 -5.76 -7.21
C GLN A 62 -10.70 -5.42 -8.21
N PHE A 63 -11.08 -5.12 -9.46
CA PHE A 63 -10.20 -4.52 -10.45
C PHE A 63 -10.75 -3.16 -10.84
N SER A 64 -9.90 -2.14 -10.79
CA SER A 64 -10.31 -0.76 -11.04
C SER A 64 -9.29 -0.04 -11.92
N VAL A 65 -9.77 0.59 -13.00
CA VAL A 65 -8.92 1.33 -13.95
C VAL A 65 -9.65 2.51 -14.57
N GLY A 66 -8.93 3.60 -14.79
CA GLY A 66 -9.50 4.83 -15.34
C GLY A 66 -8.47 5.91 -15.62
N LEU A 67 -8.97 7.11 -15.92
CA LEU A 67 -8.15 8.31 -16.17
C LEU A 67 -8.64 9.51 -15.34
N LYS A 68 -7.69 10.30 -14.82
CA LYS A 68 -7.94 11.66 -14.30
C LYS A 68 -7.64 12.71 -15.37
N GLY A 69 -8.19 13.91 -15.21
CA GLY A 69 -8.00 15.00 -16.19
C GLY A 69 -8.83 14.88 -17.47
N VAL A 70 -9.77 13.93 -17.53
CA VAL A 70 -10.64 13.71 -18.70
C VAL A 70 -11.68 14.84 -18.83
N SER A 71 -11.84 15.36 -20.05
CA SER A 71 -12.89 16.30 -20.42
C SER A 71 -14.29 15.67 -20.29
N GLU A 72 -15.32 16.44 -19.95
CA GLU A 72 -16.69 15.92 -19.79
C GLU A 72 -17.20 15.23 -21.08
N ASP A 73 -16.85 15.78 -22.24
CA ASP A 73 -17.25 15.24 -23.54
C ASP A 73 -16.53 13.93 -23.89
N ASP A 74 -15.41 13.61 -23.24
CA ASP A 74 -14.57 12.44 -23.56
C ASP A 74 -14.74 11.28 -22.58
N ILE A 75 -15.61 11.43 -21.56
CA ILE A 75 -15.86 10.41 -20.54
C ILE A 75 -16.22 9.04 -21.17
N HIS A 76 -17.14 9.04 -22.12
CA HIS A 76 -17.60 7.82 -22.81
C HIS A 76 -16.49 7.16 -23.63
N LYS A 77 -15.60 7.96 -24.24
CA LYS A 77 -14.49 7.45 -25.06
C LYS A 77 -13.47 6.68 -24.23
N VAL A 78 -13.24 7.11 -22.99
CA VAL A 78 -12.35 6.39 -22.08
C VAL A 78 -12.95 5.05 -21.69
N GLU A 79 -14.25 4.99 -21.44
CA GLU A 79 -14.95 3.72 -21.17
C GLU A 79 -14.88 2.77 -22.36
N GLU A 80 -15.21 3.25 -23.56
CA GLU A 80 -15.09 2.47 -24.79
C GLU A 80 -13.66 1.96 -24.99
N LEU A 81 -12.65 2.82 -24.85
CA LEU A 81 -11.24 2.45 -25.00
C LEU A 81 -10.81 1.35 -24.02
N ILE A 82 -11.21 1.44 -22.75
CA ILE A 82 -10.89 0.43 -21.73
C ILE A 82 -11.54 -0.91 -22.11
N MET A 83 -12.83 -0.89 -22.45
CA MET A 83 -13.57 -2.11 -22.79
C MET A 83 -13.05 -2.76 -24.07
N GLU A 84 -12.73 -1.98 -25.10
CA GLU A 84 -12.14 -2.47 -26.35
C GLU A 84 -10.76 -3.07 -26.11
N THR A 85 -9.93 -2.41 -25.30
CA THR A 85 -8.58 -2.91 -24.97
C THR A 85 -8.65 -4.23 -24.22
N LEU A 86 -9.50 -4.32 -23.18
CA LEU A 86 -9.68 -5.56 -22.42
C LEU A 86 -10.21 -6.69 -23.30
N LYS A 87 -11.13 -6.38 -24.22
CA LYS A 87 -11.68 -7.35 -25.17
C LYS A 87 -10.62 -7.86 -26.14
N SER A 88 -9.84 -6.98 -26.76
CA SER A 88 -8.74 -7.37 -27.65
C SER A 88 -7.71 -8.24 -26.92
N LEU A 89 -7.33 -7.87 -25.69
CA LEU A 89 -6.41 -8.68 -24.88
C LEU A 89 -6.99 -10.05 -24.52
N ALA A 90 -8.30 -10.17 -24.29
CA ALA A 90 -8.94 -11.46 -24.04
C ALA A 90 -9.02 -12.35 -25.29
N GLU A 91 -9.16 -11.77 -26.48
CA GLU A 91 -9.26 -12.50 -27.76
C GLU A 91 -7.88 -12.86 -28.34
N GLU A 92 -6.92 -11.94 -28.27
CA GLU A 92 -5.60 -12.07 -28.90
C GLU A 92 -4.53 -12.57 -27.92
N GLY A 93 -4.75 -12.40 -26.61
CA GLY A 93 -3.79 -12.73 -25.56
C GLY A 93 -2.66 -11.70 -25.43
N PHE A 94 -1.59 -12.11 -24.75
CA PHE A 94 -0.40 -11.29 -24.51
C PHE A 94 0.79 -11.81 -25.31
N ALA A 95 1.71 -10.90 -25.68
CA ALA A 95 2.99 -11.29 -26.27
C ALA A 95 3.77 -12.19 -25.29
N PRO A 96 4.33 -13.33 -25.74
CA PRO A 96 5.05 -14.26 -24.87
C PRO A 96 6.17 -13.61 -24.06
N GLU A 97 6.88 -12.65 -24.65
CA GLU A 97 7.97 -11.92 -24.01
C GLU A 97 7.48 -11.03 -22.86
N ALA A 98 6.25 -10.49 -22.97
CA ALA A 98 5.65 -9.69 -21.90
C ALA A 98 5.23 -10.55 -20.70
N VAL A 99 4.77 -11.77 -20.96
CA VAL A 99 4.47 -12.77 -19.93
C VAL A 99 5.74 -13.16 -19.18
N GLU A 100 6.80 -13.53 -19.91
CA GLU A 100 8.09 -13.89 -19.30
C GLU A 100 8.69 -12.74 -18.48
N ALA A 101 8.66 -11.52 -19.01
CA ALA A 101 9.17 -10.33 -18.30
C ALA A 101 8.39 -10.04 -17.00
N SER A 102 7.07 -10.19 -17.03
CA SER A 102 6.23 -10.04 -15.84
C SER A 102 6.54 -11.11 -14.80
N MET A 103 6.79 -12.36 -15.22
CA MET A 103 7.06 -13.46 -14.28
C MET A 103 8.36 -13.21 -13.53
N ASN A 104 9.41 -12.84 -14.27
CA ASN A 104 10.72 -12.54 -13.72
C ASN A 104 10.67 -11.36 -12.73
N THR A 105 9.86 -10.33 -13.02
CA THR A 105 9.73 -9.14 -12.18
C THR A 105 9.04 -9.46 -10.85
N ILE A 106 7.96 -10.24 -10.88
CA ILE A 106 7.24 -10.66 -9.68
C ILE A 106 8.10 -11.61 -8.85
N GLU A 107 8.76 -12.59 -9.47
CA GLU A 107 9.68 -13.50 -8.77
C GLU A 107 10.81 -12.73 -8.06
N PHE A 108 11.38 -11.73 -8.72
CA PHE A 108 12.42 -10.88 -8.13
C PHE A 108 11.88 -10.08 -6.94
N SER A 109 10.69 -9.47 -7.09
CA SER A 109 10.05 -8.67 -6.04
C SER A 109 9.74 -9.51 -4.80
N LEU A 110 9.28 -10.75 -4.98
CA LEU A 110 9.03 -11.69 -3.88
C LEU A 110 10.32 -12.11 -3.17
N ARG A 111 11.45 -12.20 -3.88
CA ARG A 111 12.76 -12.47 -3.26
C ARG A 111 13.26 -11.29 -2.42
N GLU A 112 13.00 -10.06 -2.84
CA GLU A 112 13.44 -8.84 -2.13
C GLU A 112 12.55 -8.46 -0.94
N ASN A 113 11.23 -8.65 -1.04
CA ASN A 113 10.25 -8.20 -0.04
C ASN A 113 10.17 -9.03 1.26
N ASN A 114 11.17 -9.86 1.57
CA ASN A 114 11.28 -10.59 2.84
C ASN A 114 11.60 -9.67 4.05
N THR A 115 10.96 -8.50 4.18
CA THR A 115 11.12 -7.58 5.31
C THR A 115 9.78 -7.09 5.85
N ASP A 116 9.51 -7.43 7.12
CA ASP A 116 8.27 -7.21 7.89
C ASP A 116 7.87 -5.71 7.97
N LYS A 117 6.62 -5.31 7.62
CA LYS A 117 6.20 -3.88 7.53
C LYS A 117 4.98 -3.50 8.38
N ALA A 118 5.08 -2.35 9.05
CA ALA A 118 4.22 -1.83 10.10
C ALA A 118 3.95 -0.31 9.95
N SER A 119 3.02 0.13 9.08
CA SER A 119 2.91 1.60 8.78
C SER A 119 1.54 2.15 8.37
N HIS A 120 0.39 1.56 8.72
CA HIS A 120 -0.92 1.93 8.14
C HIS A 120 -1.85 2.86 8.99
N ASP A 121 -1.56 3.23 10.24
CA ASP A 121 -2.65 3.60 11.19
C ASP A 121 -2.92 5.11 11.50
N GLU A 122 -2.08 6.08 11.10
CA GLU A 122 -2.12 7.42 11.75
C GLU A 122 -3.28 8.36 11.38
N ALA A 123 -3.80 8.35 10.14
CA ALA A 123 -4.83 9.32 9.74
C ALA A 123 -6.24 8.96 10.25
N VAL A 124 -6.53 7.66 10.36
CA VAL A 124 -7.81 7.10 10.83
C VAL A 124 -8.01 7.44 12.32
N GLU A 125 -6.94 7.40 13.09
CA GLU A 125 -6.94 7.69 14.52
C GLU A 125 -7.38 9.14 14.84
N LYS A 126 -6.97 10.11 14.01
CA LYS A 126 -7.27 11.54 14.24
C LYS A 126 -8.75 11.89 14.09
N GLU A 127 -9.46 11.25 13.17
CA GLU A 127 -10.90 11.51 12.96
C GLU A 127 -11.76 10.89 14.07
N ILE A 128 -11.37 9.70 14.57
CA ILE A 128 -12.05 9.05 15.69
C ILE A 128 -11.99 9.94 16.94
N LEU A 129 -10.86 10.60 17.19
CA LEU A 129 -10.67 11.48 18.35
C LEU A 129 -11.60 12.71 18.36
N ASP A 130 -11.86 13.34 17.21
CA ASP A 130 -12.75 14.52 17.15
C ASP A 130 -14.22 14.15 17.39
N LYS A 131 -14.66 12.97 16.93
CA LYS A 131 -16.02 12.45 17.20
C LYS A 131 -16.21 12.17 18.69
N VAL A 132 -15.26 11.48 19.31
CA VAL A 132 -15.28 11.20 20.76
C VAL A 132 -15.30 12.50 21.56
N LYS A 133 -14.52 13.52 21.17
CA LYS A 133 -14.50 14.81 21.87
C LYS A 133 -15.82 15.57 21.82
N SER A 134 -16.59 15.42 20.73
CA SER A 134 -17.88 16.09 20.54
C SER A 134 -19.05 15.42 21.28
N SER A 135 -18.96 14.11 21.55
CA SER A 135 -19.98 13.36 22.29
C SER A 135 -19.82 13.42 23.81
N MET A 136 -18.69 13.94 24.31
CA MET A 136 -18.42 14.10 25.73
C MET A 136 -19.15 15.31 26.33
N THR A 137 -19.69 15.12 27.53
CA THR A 137 -20.29 16.20 28.30
C THR A 137 -19.22 17.05 29.01
N LYS A 138 -19.62 18.19 29.58
CA LYS A 138 -18.69 19.05 30.34
C LYS A 138 -18.10 18.34 31.57
N GLU A 139 -18.84 17.41 32.15
CA GLU A 139 -18.38 16.60 33.29
C GLU A 139 -17.33 15.59 32.81
N ASP A 140 -17.57 14.91 31.68
CA ASP A 140 -16.60 13.95 31.10
C ASP A 140 -15.30 14.63 30.66
N LEU A 141 -15.37 15.85 30.08
CA LEU A 141 -14.18 16.61 29.72
C LEU A 141 -13.38 17.07 30.95
N ALA A 142 -14.07 17.41 32.04
CA ALA A 142 -13.42 17.78 33.30
C ALA A 142 -12.74 16.56 33.94
N GLU A 143 -13.38 15.39 33.88
CA GLU A 143 -12.78 14.13 34.32
C GLU A 143 -11.57 13.75 33.48
N LEU A 144 -11.65 13.85 32.15
CA LEU A 144 -10.53 13.61 31.24
C LEU A 144 -9.36 14.54 31.52
N ALA A 145 -9.60 15.84 31.70
CA ALA A 145 -8.54 16.80 32.04
C ALA A 145 -7.85 16.46 33.37
N ARG A 146 -8.64 16.03 34.37
CA ARG A 146 -8.10 15.57 35.65
C ARG A 146 -7.25 14.31 35.48
N ALA A 147 -7.73 13.34 34.73
CA ALA A 147 -7.00 12.10 34.42
C ALA A 147 -5.71 12.39 33.63
N THR A 148 -5.74 13.32 32.66
CA THR A 148 -4.55 13.74 31.90
C THR A 148 -3.53 14.45 32.80
N GLN A 149 -3.96 15.30 33.74
CA GLN A 149 -3.06 15.94 34.70
C GLN A 149 -2.41 14.94 35.64
N GLU A 150 -3.18 13.97 36.15
CA GLU A 150 -2.65 12.90 36.99
C GLU A 150 -1.65 12.03 36.21
N LEU A 151 -1.99 11.67 34.96
CA LEU A 151 -1.10 10.92 34.07
C LEU A 151 0.19 11.70 33.79
N ARG A 152 0.10 13.00 33.51
CA ARG A 152 1.26 13.86 33.29
C ARG A 152 2.15 13.94 34.51
N LEU A 153 1.57 14.11 35.70
CA LEU A 153 2.33 14.07 36.96
C LEU A 153 3.06 12.74 37.11
N LYS A 154 2.42 11.60 36.79
CA LYS A 154 3.05 10.28 36.82
C LYS A 154 4.17 10.13 35.77
N GLN A 155 4.01 10.66 34.56
CA GLN A 155 5.01 10.59 33.49
C GLN A 155 6.20 11.54 33.72
N GLU A 156 5.97 12.71 34.31
CA GLU A 156 7.00 13.73 34.57
C GLU A 156 7.71 13.52 35.91
N THR A 157 7.12 12.77 36.85
CA THR A 157 7.78 12.38 38.09
C THR A 157 8.96 11.46 37.74
N PRO A 158 10.22 11.88 37.96
CA PRO A 158 11.35 11.02 37.68
C PRO A 158 11.27 9.77 38.54
N ASP A 159 11.60 8.63 37.93
CA ASP A 159 11.77 7.41 38.68
C ASP A 159 12.73 7.64 39.86
N PRO A 160 12.45 7.05 41.03
CA PRO A 160 13.33 7.20 42.17
C PRO A 160 14.73 6.68 41.81
N PRO A 161 15.82 7.27 42.37
CA PRO A 161 17.19 6.85 42.06
C PRO A 161 17.46 5.36 42.30
N GLU A 162 16.69 4.73 43.19
CA GLU A 162 16.71 3.29 43.43
C GLU A 162 16.17 2.48 42.24
N ALA A 163 15.06 2.91 41.62
CA ALA A 163 14.50 2.29 40.44
C ALA A 163 15.42 2.47 39.22
N LEU A 164 15.96 3.68 39.02
CA LEU A 164 16.93 3.95 37.94
C LEU A 164 18.18 3.07 38.04
N ARG A 165 18.66 2.79 39.26
CA ARG A 165 19.80 1.88 39.50
C ARG A 165 19.47 0.41 39.27
N SER A 166 18.19 0.05 39.24
CA SER A 166 17.72 -1.31 38.94
C SER A 166 17.52 -1.58 37.44
N ILE A 167 17.51 -0.53 36.60
CA ILE A 167 17.38 -0.68 35.15
C ILE A 167 18.64 -1.37 34.61
N PRO A 168 18.50 -2.52 33.92
CA PRO A 168 19.64 -3.15 33.25
C PRO A 168 20.24 -2.20 32.21
N SER A 169 21.51 -1.87 32.35
CA SER A 169 22.22 -0.99 31.43
C SER A 169 23.35 -1.75 30.73
N LEU A 170 23.51 -1.50 29.43
CA LEU A 170 24.73 -1.88 28.72
C LEU A 170 25.89 -0.99 29.18
N SER A 171 27.07 -1.59 29.25
CA SER A 171 28.33 -0.91 29.48
C SER A 171 28.94 -0.44 28.17
N LEU A 172 29.92 0.47 28.25
CA LEU A 172 30.75 0.84 27.09
C LEU A 172 31.50 -0.34 26.46
N GLN A 173 31.58 -1.48 27.15
CA GLN A 173 32.23 -2.69 26.64
C GLN A 173 31.32 -3.48 25.69
N ASP A 174 30.00 -3.27 25.75
CA ASP A 174 29.00 -3.92 24.89
C ASP A 174 28.90 -3.27 23.50
N ILE A 175 29.51 -2.09 23.33
CA ILE A 175 29.59 -1.38 22.06
C ILE A 175 30.85 -1.85 21.31
N PRO A 176 30.73 -2.37 20.08
CA PRO A 176 31.89 -2.72 19.26
C PRO A 176 32.83 -1.52 19.12
N ARG A 177 34.09 -1.68 19.51
CA ARG A 177 35.10 -0.60 19.46
C ARG A 177 35.51 -0.21 18.04
N LYS A 178 35.15 -1.03 17.05
CA LYS A 178 35.46 -0.82 15.64
C LYS A 178 34.17 -0.92 14.83
N PRO A 179 33.98 -0.06 13.83
CA PRO A 179 32.90 -0.21 12.87
C PRO A 179 32.97 -1.57 12.17
N ILE A 180 31.81 -2.08 11.76
CA ILE A 180 31.72 -3.28 10.94
C ILE A 180 32.38 -2.98 9.59
N HIS A 181 33.45 -3.69 9.26
CA HIS A 181 34.09 -3.60 7.96
C HIS A 181 33.49 -4.65 7.04
N VAL A 182 32.76 -4.23 6.01
CA VAL A 182 32.23 -5.13 4.97
C VAL A 182 33.32 -5.34 3.92
N PRO A 183 33.86 -6.57 3.75
CA PRO A 183 34.88 -6.83 2.74
C PRO A 183 34.36 -6.54 1.32
N THR A 184 35.16 -5.87 0.51
CA THR A 184 34.83 -5.50 -0.88
C THR A 184 35.51 -6.37 -1.93
N GLU A 185 36.35 -7.33 -1.53
CA GLU A 185 37.06 -8.24 -2.43
C GLU A 185 36.68 -9.70 -2.14
N VAL A 186 36.41 -10.47 -3.20
CA VAL A 186 36.13 -11.90 -3.11
C VAL A 186 37.46 -12.65 -3.18
N SER A 187 37.82 -13.37 -2.12
CA SER A 187 38.98 -14.27 -2.15
C SER A 187 38.66 -15.46 -3.06
N LEU A 188 39.42 -15.61 -4.15
CA LEU A 188 39.36 -16.73 -5.10
C LEU A 188 39.93 -18.02 -4.51
#